data_AF-A0A1I3JNU8-F1
#
_entry.id   AF-A0A1I3JNU8-F1
#
_cell.length_a   1.000
_cell.length_b   1.000
_cell.length_c   1.000
_cell.angle_alpha   90.00
_cell.angle_beta   90.00
_cell.angle_gamma   90.00
#
_symmetry.space_group_name_H-M   'P 1'
#
loop_
_entity.id
_entity.type
_entity.pdbx_description
1 polymer ?
#
loop_
_entity_poly.entity_id
_entity_poly.type
_entity_poly.pdbx_seq_one_letter_code
_entity_poly.pdbx_strand_id
1 'polypeptide(L)'
;MTMTKPEQMRLQLPSDKLVLEKLTEGRNLAANIASDVDRSRNYINQRMAQLHDYRLVRKVGPIEGTGLYEITPKGVATLRLIDEYDEGPEFEKRVEERAELIDVRTIEIIDEGNDQA
;
A
#
# COMPACT_ATOMS: atom_id res chain seq x y z
N MET A 1 -28.74 5.41 -14.89
CA MET A 1 -27.29 5.45 -14.61
C MET A 1 -27.07 4.53 -13.43
N THR A 2 -26.73 3.26 -13.69
CA THR A 2 -26.56 2.25 -12.64
C THR A 2 -25.30 2.62 -11.87
N MET A 3 -25.45 3.12 -10.65
CA MET A 3 -24.31 3.26 -9.74
C MET A 3 -23.87 1.85 -9.39
N THR A 4 -22.82 1.38 -10.08
CA THR A 4 -22.11 0.16 -9.70
C THR A 4 -21.72 0.34 -8.24
N LYS A 5 -22.24 -0.54 -7.37
CA LYS A 5 -21.84 -0.60 -5.96
C LYS A 5 -20.31 -0.59 -5.93
N PRO A 6 -19.62 0.25 -5.13
CA PRO A 6 -18.17 0.16 -5.04
C PRO A 6 -17.83 -1.30 -4.70
N GLU A 7 -16.95 -1.92 -5.49
CA GLU A 7 -16.49 -3.27 -5.18
C GLU A 7 -15.85 -3.23 -3.81
N GLN A 8 -16.46 -3.97 -2.89
CA GLN A 8 -15.96 -4.13 -1.55
C GLN A 8 -14.54 -4.71 -1.62
N MET A 9 -13.59 -4.17 -0.85
CA MET A 9 -12.22 -4.66 -0.78
C MET A 9 -12.23 -6.14 -0.37
N ARG A 10 -11.50 -6.95 -1.13
CA ARG A 10 -11.29 -8.38 -0.88
C ARG A 10 -9.81 -8.67 -0.75
N LEU A 11 -9.30 -8.53 0.47
CA LEU A 11 -7.87 -8.70 0.72
C LEU A 11 -7.54 -10.18 0.75
N GLN A 12 -6.33 -10.54 0.33
CA GLN A 12 -5.86 -11.92 0.43
C GLN A 12 -4.68 -12.01 1.35
N LEU A 13 -5.05 -12.32 2.59
CA LEU A 13 -4.14 -12.54 3.68
C LEU A 13 -3.46 -13.92 3.56
N PRO A 14 -2.19 -14.03 3.99
CA PRO A 14 -1.36 -12.96 4.57
C PRO A 14 -0.68 -12.06 3.52
N SER A 15 -0.77 -12.40 2.22
CA SER A 15 0.05 -11.81 1.16
C SER A 15 -0.12 -10.29 1.04
N ASP A 16 -1.34 -9.78 1.04
CA ASP A 16 -1.57 -8.33 0.89
C ASP A 16 -1.03 -7.54 2.08
N LYS A 17 -1.15 -8.09 3.29
CA LYS A 17 -0.58 -7.49 4.50
C LYS A 17 0.94 -7.38 4.36
N LEU A 18 1.61 -8.46 3.99
CA LEU A 18 3.07 -8.48 3.78
C LEU A 18 3.52 -7.48 2.70
N VAL A 19 2.74 -7.35 1.61
CA VAL A 19 3.01 -6.35 0.56
C VAL A 19 2.93 -4.93 1.12
N LEU A 20 1.87 -4.60 1.87
CA LEU A 20 1.70 -3.28 2.47
C LEU A 20 2.80 -3.00 3.50
N GLU A 21 3.15 -3.96 4.35
CA GLU A 21 4.27 -3.86 5.29
C GLU A 21 5.57 -3.51 4.57
N LYS A 22 5.92 -4.21 3.49
CA LYS A 22 7.13 -3.92 2.72
C LYS A 22 7.15 -2.53 2.09
N LEU A 23 6.00 -1.98 1.72
CA LEU A 23 5.93 -0.63 1.17
C LEU A 23 5.97 0.47 2.26
N THR A 24 5.90 0.12 3.55
CA THR A 24 6.20 1.07 4.63
C THR A 24 7.69 1.39 4.75
N GLU A 25 8.55 0.48 4.29
CA GLU A 25 10.01 0.68 4.22
C GLU A 25 10.40 1.66 3.10
N GLY A 26 9.50 1.91 2.15
CA GLY A 26 9.69 2.84 1.04
C GLY A 26 9.17 2.32 -0.29
N ARG A 27 9.56 3.00 -1.37
CA ARG A 27 9.20 2.60 -2.73
C ARG A 27 9.84 1.26 -3.07
N ASN A 28 9.09 0.35 -3.68
CA ASN A 28 9.64 -0.95 -4.04
C ASN A 28 9.04 -1.53 -5.33
N LEU A 29 9.78 -2.46 -5.95
CA LEU A 29 9.34 -3.20 -7.12
C LEU A 29 8.54 -4.44 -6.71
N ALA A 30 7.49 -4.76 -7.46
CA ALA A 30 6.73 -6.00 -7.25
C ALA A 30 7.64 -7.26 -7.29
N ALA A 31 8.68 -7.26 -8.13
CA ALA A 31 9.63 -8.36 -8.22
C ALA A 31 10.52 -8.51 -6.97
N ASN A 32 10.85 -7.41 -6.30
CA ASN A 32 11.61 -7.42 -5.05
C ASN A 32 10.73 -7.96 -3.93
N ILE A 33 9.52 -7.41 -3.77
CA ILE A 33 8.55 -7.86 -2.76
C ILE A 33 8.27 -9.36 -2.90
N ALA A 34 8.09 -9.86 -4.12
CA ALA A 34 7.90 -11.29 -4.39
C ALA A 34 9.02 -12.18 -3.85
N SER A 35 10.26 -11.72 -3.94
CA SER A 35 11.42 -12.43 -3.40
C SER A 35 11.42 -12.40 -1.87
N ASP A 36 11.03 -11.27 -1.26
CA ASP A 36 11.02 -11.10 0.19
C ASP A 36 9.90 -11.88 0.90
N VAL A 37 8.72 -12.00 0.27
CA VAL A 37 7.55 -12.67 0.87
C VAL A 37 7.41 -14.14 0.46
N ASP A 38 8.41 -14.70 -0.23
CA ASP A 38 8.43 -16.06 -0.78
C ASP A 38 7.17 -16.37 -1.60
N ARG A 39 6.89 -15.53 -2.61
CA ARG A 39 5.76 -15.71 -3.54
C ARG A 39 6.20 -15.53 -4.98
N SER A 40 5.43 -16.10 -5.92
CA SER A 40 5.75 -15.93 -7.33
C SER A 40 5.57 -14.47 -7.77
N ARG A 41 6.43 -14.02 -8.69
CA ARG A 41 6.33 -12.68 -9.29
C ARG A 41 4.98 -12.43 -9.95
N ASN A 42 4.45 -13.43 -10.66
CA ASN A 42 3.14 -13.32 -11.30
C ASN A 42 2.03 -13.08 -10.28
N TYR A 43 2.04 -13.83 -9.17
CA TYR A 43 1.07 -13.64 -8.10
C TYR A 43 1.17 -12.25 -7.47
N ILE A 44 2.37 -11.80 -7.11
CA ILE A 44 2.54 -10.46 -6.53
C ILE A 44 2.15 -9.35 -7.52
N ASN A 45 2.46 -9.48 -8.82
CA ASN A 45 1.99 -8.50 -9.81
C ASN A 45 0.45 -8.41 -9.86
N GLN A 46 -0.26 -9.54 -9.77
CA GLN A 46 -1.72 -9.55 -9.68
C GLN A 46 -2.21 -8.88 -8.40
N ARG A 47 -1.56 -9.17 -7.26
CA ARG A 47 -1.87 -8.49 -5.99
C ARG A 47 -1.66 -6.98 -6.08
N MET A 48 -0.54 -6.54 -6.64
CA MET A 48 -0.21 -5.11 -6.79
C MET A 48 -1.20 -4.38 -7.69
N ALA A 49 -1.70 -5.03 -8.74
CA ALA A 49 -2.78 -4.47 -9.57
C ALA A 49 -4.07 -4.30 -8.75
N GLN A 50 -4.49 -5.33 -8.01
CA GLN A 50 -5.68 -5.27 -7.16
C GLN A 50 -5.58 -4.22 -6.05
N LEU A 51 -4.44 -4.16 -5.36
CA LEU A 51 -4.17 -3.18 -4.29
C LEU A 51 -4.13 -1.75 -4.85
N HIS A 52 -3.67 -1.57 -6.09
CA HIS A 52 -3.71 -0.30 -6.79
C HIS A 52 -5.15 0.12 -7.10
N ASP A 53 -5.99 -0.82 -7.56
CA ASP A 53 -7.41 -0.54 -7.83
C ASP A 53 -8.17 -0.16 -6.56
N TYR A 54 -7.78 -0.73 -5.41
CA TYR A 54 -8.28 -0.33 -4.08
C TYR A 54 -7.72 0.99 -3.56
N ARG A 55 -6.79 1.62 -4.29
CA ARG A 55 -6.05 2.84 -3.94
C ARG A 55 -5.17 2.68 -2.69
N LEU A 56 -4.75 1.45 -2.34
CA LEU A 56 -3.87 1.17 -1.20
C LEU A 56 -2.40 1.40 -1.53
N VAL A 57 -2.06 1.25 -2.82
CA VAL A 57 -0.74 1.55 -3.37
C VAL A 57 -0.90 2.40 -4.63
N ARG A 58 0.15 3.13 -5.03
CA ARG A 58 0.18 3.85 -6.32
C ARG A 58 1.47 3.56 -7.07
N LYS A 59 1.38 3.53 -8.41
CA LYS A 59 2.56 3.43 -9.29
C LYS A 59 3.30 4.76 -9.27
N VAL A 60 4.63 4.70 -9.26
CA VAL A 60 5.49 5.89 -9.25
C VAL A 60 6.66 5.78 -10.21
N GLY A 61 7.15 6.93 -10.65
CA GLY A 61 8.28 7.06 -11.58
C GLY A 61 7.87 7.72 -12.90
N PRO A 62 8.84 8.32 -13.61
CA PRO A 62 8.59 9.03 -14.88
C PRO A 62 8.34 8.08 -16.06
N ILE A 63 8.70 6.80 -15.91
CA ILE A 63 8.54 5.78 -16.94
C ILE A 63 7.34 4.92 -16.56
N GLU A 64 6.39 4.80 -17.46
CA GLU A 64 5.25 3.91 -17.27
C GLU A 64 5.69 2.44 -17.23
N GLY A 65 5.05 1.64 -16.38
CA GLY A 65 5.26 0.19 -16.36
C GLY A 65 6.57 -0.29 -15.70
N THR A 66 7.27 0.56 -14.94
CA THR A 66 8.45 0.15 -14.15
C THR A 66 8.15 -0.92 -13.10
N GLY A 67 6.88 -1.02 -12.67
CA GLY A 67 6.47 -1.86 -11.56
C GLY A 67 6.95 -1.32 -10.21
N LEU A 68 7.29 -0.03 -10.13
CA LEU A 68 7.65 0.67 -8.90
C LEU A 68 6.40 1.25 -8.24
N TYR A 69 6.22 0.94 -6.96
CA TYR A 69 5.06 1.32 -6.18
C TYR A 69 5.44 1.95 -4.86
N GLU A 70 4.51 2.73 -4.31
CA GLU A 70 4.56 3.22 -2.94
C GLU A 70 3.21 3.08 -2.26
N ILE A 71 3.22 2.97 -0.93
CA ILE A 71 2.01 2.90 -0.12
C ILE A 71 1.30 4.26 -0.06
N THR A 72 -0.03 4.25 -0.06
CA THR A 72 -0.84 5.47 0.13
C THR A 72 -1.25 5.63 1.60
N PRO A 73 -1.78 6.81 2.01
CA PRO A 73 -2.42 6.95 3.32
C PRO A 73 -3.49 5.88 3.60
N LYS A 74 -4.28 5.52 2.57
CA LYS A 74 -5.27 4.46 2.64
C LYS A 74 -4.64 3.09 2.85
N GLY A 75 -3.53 2.79 2.17
CA GLY A 75 -2.77 1.56 2.40
C GLY A 75 -2.25 1.43 3.83
N VAL A 76 -1.74 2.52 4.40
CA VAL A 76 -1.30 2.56 5.81
C VAL A 76 -2.49 2.37 6.75
N ALA A 77 -3.62 3.04 6.50
CA ALA A 77 -4.84 2.87 7.28
C ALA A 77 -5.34 1.43 7.26
N THR A 78 -5.39 0.79 6.07
CA THR A 78 -5.73 -0.62 5.91
C THR A 78 -4.80 -1.49 6.73
N LEU A 79 -3.48 -1.34 6.58
CA LEU A 79 -2.50 -2.15 7.32
C LEU A 79 -2.68 -2.06 8.84
N ARG A 80 -3.02 -0.87 9.35
CA ARG A 80 -3.25 -0.65 10.80
C ARG A 80 -4.54 -1.27 11.33
N LEU A 81 -5.55 -1.47 10.48
CA LEU A 81 -6.88 -1.91 10.90
C LEU A 81 -7.20 -3.36 10.51
N ILE A 82 -6.38 -3.97 9.64
CA ILE A 82 -6.66 -5.28 9.01
C ILE A 82 -6.78 -6.44 9.99
N ASP A 83 -6.14 -6.35 11.17
CA ASP A 83 -6.22 -7.37 12.22
C ASP A 83 -7.34 -7.08 13.24
N GLU A 84 -7.93 -5.88 13.23
CA GLU A 84 -8.93 -5.43 14.21
C GLU A 84 -10.37 -5.59 13.74
N TYR A 85 -10.59 -5.69 12.42
CA TYR A 85 -11.91 -5.69 11.80
C TYR A 85 -12.02 -6.76 10.71
N ASP A 86 -13.20 -7.37 10.59
CA ASP A 86 -13.55 -8.19 9.44
C ASP A 86 -13.76 -7.33 8.18
N GLU A 87 -13.42 -7.88 7.00
CA GLU A 87 -13.68 -7.22 5.72
C GLU A 87 -15.17 -6.92 5.55
N GLY A 88 -15.50 -5.65 5.30
CA GLY A 88 -16.84 -5.15 5.57
C GLY A 88 -17.02 -3.69 5.17
N PRO A 89 -18.26 -3.21 4.96
CA PRO A 89 -18.53 -1.78 4.80
C PRO A 89 -18.02 -0.94 5.99
N GLU A 90 -18.09 -1.49 7.21
CA GLU A 90 -17.54 -0.82 8.40
C GLU A 90 -16.02 -0.72 8.33
N PHE A 91 -15.32 -1.80 7.97
CA PHE A 91 -13.87 -1.78 7.79
C PHE A 91 -13.45 -0.72 6.77
N GLU A 92 -14.12 -0.67 5.61
CA GLU A 92 -13.81 0.33 4.57
C GLU A 92 -14.03 1.76 5.06
N LYS A 93 -15.14 1.99 5.77
CA LYS A 93 -15.43 3.30 6.37
C LYS A 93 -14.33 3.72 7.33
N ARG A 94 -13.89 2.83 8.23
CA ARG A 94 -12.81 3.10 9.18
C ARG A 94 -11.48 3.34 8.50
N VAL A 95 -11.20 2.61 7.42
CA VAL A 95 -10.00 2.81 6.59
C VAL A 95 -10.00 4.20 5.97
N GLU A 96 -11.11 4.64 5.36
CA GLU A 96 -11.20 5.98 4.76
C GLU A 96 -11.08 7.08 5.83
N GLU A 97 -11.81 6.99 6.95
CA GLU A 97 -11.71 7.94 8.08
C GLU A 97 -10.28 8.03 8.63
N ARG A 98 -9.59 6.90 8.78
CA ARG A 98 -8.21 6.86 9.26
C ARG A 98 -7.23 7.43 8.23
N ALA A 99 -7.46 7.20 6.94
CA ALA A 99 -6.59 7.68 5.86
C ALA A 99 -6.52 9.21 5.81
N GLU A 100 -7.61 9.90 6.14
CA GLU A 100 -7.65 11.38 6.24
C GLU A 100 -6.70 11.93 7.32
N LEU A 101 -6.35 11.10 8.31
CA LEU A 101 -5.45 11.46 9.41
C LEU A 101 -3.99 11.05 9.15
N ILE A 102 -3.70 10.46 7.99
CA ILE A 102 -2.38 9.93 7.66
C ILE A 102 -1.76 10.77 6.54
N ASP A 103 -0.56 11.28 6.81
CA ASP A 103 0.32 11.86 5.81
C ASP A 103 1.52 10.94 5.60
N VAL A 104 1.78 10.54 4.35
CA VAL A 104 2.91 9.67 3.98
C VAL A 104 3.98 10.53 3.33
N ARG A 105 4.97 10.96 4.12
CA ARG A 105 6.11 11.75 3.66
C ARG A 105 7.29 10.86 3.32
N THR A 106 7.95 11.12 2.21
CA THR A 106 9.16 10.41 1.81
C THR A 106 10.38 11.27 2.12
N ILE A 107 11.30 10.69 2.91
CA ILE A 107 12.64 11.16 3.30
C ILE A 107 12.68 12.13 4.49
N GLU A 108 13.32 11.64 5.56
CA GLU A 108 14.01 12.46 6.56
C GLU A 108 15.51 12.41 6.24
N ILE A 109 16.13 13.58 6.05
CA ILE A 109 17.58 13.69 5.84
C ILE A 109 18.17 14.10 7.19
N ILE A 110 19.04 13.26 7.75
CA ILE A 110 19.76 13.54 8.99
C ILE A 110 21.21 13.85 8.62
N ASP A 111 21.66 15.08 8.90
CA ASP A 111 23.01 15.57 8.64
C ASP A 111 23.63 16.11 9.95
N GLU A 112 24.03 15.19 10.83
CA GLU A 112 24.52 15.50 12.19
C GLU A 112 25.82 16.33 12.21
N GLY A 113 26.46 16.55 11.05
CA GLY A 113 27.74 17.27 10.91
C GLY A 113 27.63 18.69 10.35
N ASN A 114 26.43 19.18 10.04
CA ASN A 114 26.20 20.44 9.31
C ASN A 114 25.54 21.54 10.16
N ASP A 115 25.24 21.27 11.44
CA ASP A 115 24.72 22.25 12.40
C ASP A 115 25.82 23.04 13.16
N GLN A 116 27.09 22.88 12.76
CA GLN A 116 28.21 23.67 13.27
C GLN A 116 28.85 24.48 12.15
N ALA A 117 28.32 25.67 11.89
CA ALA A 117 28.97 26.73 11.13
C ALA A 117 28.76 28.08 11.83
#